data_AF-A0AA88NSY8-F1
#
_entry.id   AF-A0AA88NSY8-F1
#
_cell.length_a   1.000
_cell.length_b   1.000
_cell.length_c   1.000
_cell.angle_alpha   90.00
_cell.angle_beta   90.00
_cell.angle_gamma   90.00
#
_symmetry.space_group_name_H-M   'P 1'
#
loop_
_entity.id
_entity.type
_entity.pdbx_description
1 polymer ?
#
loop_
_entity_poly.entity_id
_entity_poly.type
_entity_poly.pdbx_seq_one_letter_code
_entity_poly.pdbx_strand_id
1 'polypeptide(L)'
;MAESFKKPKKSKEERAKEYSKPAFATNAFLLFKKATDIVSAKEQGKGKLILEEILHSILFLGNIHVPVYRPEHIFSDKEMLHRTKEDFPRPFDLFQTEVAQRTPFCYFLQLLTECYSQENETTVKKNLSGLLGDCKKSGERYPLISSVICICEYNKHRYYGREIMTSVSCLNVWDCKVASAVMSMFPQDTGTPRTIQLPATVRCEAFDVEDMYNVKPPCGRCNQLYSLPGHTDVLNKAGNCAETEAISNLLQDQEGVSEQTTITGGVYSDQEVEEWMTACFKKHMSNINMNDNYDIQVVYD
;
A
#
# COMPACT_ATOMS: atom_id res chain seq x y z
N MET A 1 31.46 -35.63 -37.97
CA MET A 1 30.94 -34.26 -37.79
C MET A 1 30.21 -34.20 -36.46
N ALA A 2 30.30 -33.11 -35.70
CA ALA A 2 29.60 -32.96 -34.42
C ALA A 2 28.75 -31.68 -34.48
N GLU A 3 27.43 -31.82 -34.49
CA GLU A 3 26.53 -30.68 -34.63
C GLU A 3 26.31 -29.99 -33.29
N SER A 4 26.69 -28.72 -33.23
CA SER A 4 26.52 -27.86 -32.06
C SER A 4 25.04 -27.51 -31.87
N PHE A 5 24.30 -28.31 -31.08
CA PHE A 5 22.96 -27.98 -30.58
C PHE A 5 22.95 -26.69 -29.74
N LYS A 6 22.87 -25.54 -30.41
CA LYS A 6 22.63 -24.24 -29.77
C LYS A 6 21.21 -24.23 -29.22
N LYS A 7 21.07 -24.35 -27.90
CA LYS A 7 19.77 -24.20 -27.21
C LYS A 7 19.09 -22.89 -27.64
N PRO A 8 17.76 -22.88 -27.90
CA PRO A 8 17.05 -21.71 -28.38
C PRO A 8 17.19 -20.54 -27.40
N LYS A 9 17.39 -19.34 -27.96
CA LYS A 9 17.76 -18.15 -27.20
C LYS A 9 16.51 -17.49 -26.62
N LYS A 10 16.08 -17.96 -25.43
CA LYS A 10 14.86 -17.55 -24.68
C LYS A 10 14.44 -16.10 -24.93
N SER A 11 13.14 -15.86 -25.10
CA SER A 11 12.55 -14.55 -25.37
C SER A 11 12.84 -13.53 -24.24
N LYS A 12 12.58 -12.24 -24.52
CA LYS A 12 12.74 -11.17 -23.53
C LYS A 12 11.73 -11.33 -22.37
N GLU A 13 10.52 -11.80 -22.67
CA GLU A 13 9.51 -12.15 -21.67
C GLU A 13 9.85 -13.42 -20.90
N GLU A 14 10.36 -14.47 -21.55
CA GLU A 14 10.73 -15.71 -20.87
C GLU A 14 11.81 -15.46 -19.82
N ARG A 15 12.79 -14.60 -20.14
CA ARG A 15 13.81 -14.16 -19.17
C ARG A 15 13.22 -13.29 -18.07
N ALA A 16 12.26 -12.42 -18.36
CA ALA A 16 11.56 -11.65 -17.32
C ALA A 16 10.75 -12.58 -16.38
N LYS A 17 10.02 -13.56 -16.93
CA LYS A 17 9.26 -14.60 -16.21
C LYS A 17 10.16 -15.56 -15.42
N GLU A 18 11.47 -15.59 -15.69
CA GLU A 18 12.47 -16.39 -14.97
C GLU A 18 13.17 -15.58 -13.87
N TYR A 19 13.42 -14.28 -14.08
CA TYR A 19 14.06 -13.38 -13.10
C TYR A 19 13.10 -12.71 -12.10
N SER A 20 11.78 -12.79 -12.31
CA SER A 20 10.77 -12.02 -11.52
C SER A 20 10.05 -12.82 -10.42
N LYS A 21 10.51 -14.05 -10.09
CA LYS A 21 9.66 -15.07 -9.46
C LYS A 21 9.55 -15.12 -7.92
N PRO A 22 10.55 -14.76 -7.11
CA PRO A 22 10.38 -14.79 -5.65
C PRO A 22 9.85 -13.44 -5.09
N ALA A 23 10.22 -12.30 -5.66
CA ALA A 23 10.09 -10.96 -5.07
C ALA A 23 8.73 -10.58 -4.48
N PHE A 24 7.62 -11.03 -5.06
CA PHE A 24 6.29 -10.83 -4.46
C PHE A 24 6.04 -11.83 -3.33
N ALA A 25 6.19 -13.11 -3.61
CA ALA A 25 5.95 -14.21 -2.67
C ALA A 25 6.81 -14.11 -1.39
N THR A 26 8.11 -13.87 -1.53
CA THR A 26 9.03 -13.74 -0.39
C THR A 26 8.65 -12.57 0.51
N ASN A 27 8.33 -11.40 -0.08
CA ASN A 27 7.97 -10.21 0.69
C ASN A 27 6.56 -10.29 1.30
N ALA A 28 5.61 -10.93 0.61
CA ALA A 28 4.29 -11.27 1.17
C ALA A 28 4.43 -12.15 2.42
N PHE A 29 5.21 -13.24 2.31
CA PHE A 29 5.42 -14.18 3.40
C PHE A 29 6.16 -13.55 4.59
N LEU A 30 7.22 -12.77 4.34
CA LEU A 30 7.96 -12.06 5.39
C LEU A 30 7.08 -11.02 6.11
N LEU A 31 6.26 -10.26 5.38
CA LEU A 31 5.33 -9.30 5.96
C LEU A 31 4.28 -9.98 6.85
N PHE A 32 3.59 -11.00 6.34
CA PHE A 32 2.56 -11.73 7.09
C PHE A 32 3.16 -12.41 8.33
N LYS A 33 4.26 -13.17 8.17
CA LYS A 33 4.94 -13.81 9.30
C LYS A 33 5.35 -12.77 10.36
N LYS A 34 5.94 -11.65 9.96
CA LYS A 34 6.38 -10.60 10.89
C LYS A 34 5.19 -9.97 11.64
N ALA A 35 4.02 -9.88 11.00
CA ALA A 35 2.78 -9.49 11.66
C ALA A 35 2.33 -10.54 12.69
N THR A 36 2.36 -11.84 12.33
CA THR A 36 2.02 -12.94 13.24
C THR A 36 2.92 -12.93 14.47
N ASP A 37 4.24 -12.81 14.27
CA ASP A 37 5.25 -12.71 15.34
C ASP A 37 4.94 -11.56 16.33
N ILE A 38 4.35 -10.45 15.86
CA ILE A 38 3.98 -9.30 16.69
C ILE A 38 2.71 -9.59 17.51
N VAL A 39 1.65 -10.13 16.88
CA VAL A 39 0.38 -10.43 17.56
C VAL A 39 0.58 -11.51 18.62
N SER A 40 1.30 -12.59 18.29
CA SER A 40 1.62 -13.67 19.23
C SER A 40 2.46 -13.20 20.44
N ALA A 41 3.18 -12.08 20.32
CA ALA A 41 3.96 -11.49 21.40
C ALA A 41 3.21 -10.41 22.21
N LYS A 42 1.92 -10.17 21.94
CA LYS A 42 1.17 -9.02 22.45
C LYS A 42 -0.24 -9.27 22.99
N GLU A 43 -0.87 -10.42 22.71
CA GLU A 43 -2.19 -10.82 23.21
C GLU A 43 -3.30 -9.75 23.09
N GLN A 44 -3.27 -8.92 22.03
CA GLN A 44 -4.31 -7.93 21.75
C GLN A 44 -5.42 -8.49 20.85
N GLY A 45 -6.68 -8.36 21.28
CA GLY A 45 -7.84 -8.90 20.57
C GLY A 45 -8.01 -8.40 19.13
N LYS A 46 -7.73 -7.12 18.85
CA LYS A 46 -7.77 -6.55 17.48
C LYS A 46 -6.71 -7.17 16.55
N GLY A 47 -5.60 -7.67 17.10
CA GLY A 47 -4.46 -8.13 16.31
C GLY A 47 -4.79 -9.25 15.33
N LYS A 48 -5.75 -10.14 15.68
CA LYS A 48 -6.19 -11.20 14.75
C LYS A 48 -6.95 -10.63 13.54
N LEU A 49 -7.80 -9.62 13.73
CA LEU A 49 -8.55 -9.01 12.63
C LEU A 49 -7.58 -8.36 11.62
N ILE A 50 -6.60 -7.60 12.11
CA ILE A 50 -5.62 -6.94 11.23
C ILE A 50 -4.72 -7.96 10.51
N LEU A 51 -4.46 -9.13 11.09
CA LEU A 51 -3.81 -10.24 10.36
C LEU A 51 -4.67 -10.79 9.23
N GLU A 52 -5.99 -10.87 9.43
CA GLU A 52 -6.96 -11.31 8.42
C GLU A 52 -6.99 -10.30 7.25
N GLU A 53 -7.03 -8.99 7.54
CA GLU A 53 -6.93 -7.89 6.57
C GLU A 53 -5.60 -7.92 5.78
N ILE A 54 -4.45 -8.07 6.47
CA ILE A 54 -3.12 -8.20 5.84
C ILE A 54 -3.11 -9.39 4.87
N LEU A 55 -3.63 -10.54 5.31
CA LEU A 55 -3.62 -11.77 4.52
C LEU A 55 -4.53 -11.64 3.30
N HIS A 56 -5.75 -11.13 3.46
CA HIS A 56 -6.65 -10.90 2.34
C HIS A 56 -6.03 -9.95 1.31
N SER A 57 -5.46 -8.83 1.76
CA SER A 57 -4.80 -7.86 0.87
C SER A 57 -3.58 -8.45 0.14
N ILE A 58 -2.80 -9.33 0.78
CA ILE A 58 -1.72 -10.08 0.14
C ILE A 58 -2.25 -10.99 -0.97
N LEU A 59 -3.30 -11.77 -0.67
CA LEU A 59 -3.86 -12.75 -1.59
C LEU A 59 -4.55 -12.07 -2.79
N PHE A 60 -5.35 -11.02 -2.53
CA PHE A 60 -5.96 -10.18 -3.56
C PHE A 60 -4.91 -9.59 -4.50
N LEU A 61 -3.89 -8.91 -3.97
CA LEU A 61 -2.81 -8.33 -4.79
C LEU A 61 -2.01 -9.38 -5.57
N GLY A 62 -1.92 -10.62 -5.05
CA GLY A 62 -1.33 -11.76 -5.74
C GLY A 62 -2.20 -12.29 -6.88
N ASN A 63 -3.52 -12.36 -6.68
CA ASN A 63 -4.50 -12.76 -7.70
C ASN A 63 -4.52 -11.77 -8.88
N ILE A 64 -4.52 -10.46 -8.59
CA ILE A 64 -4.41 -9.40 -9.59
C ILE A 64 -2.95 -9.04 -9.95
N HIS A 65 -2.00 -9.98 -9.77
CA HIS A 65 -0.62 -9.84 -10.26
C HIS A 65 -0.45 -10.43 -11.67
N VAL A 66 0.49 -9.89 -12.44
CA VAL A 66 0.87 -10.43 -13.76
C VAL A 66 2.37 -10.74 -13.75
N PRO A 67 2.79 -12.02 -13.71
CA PRO A 67 1.98 -13.24 -13.59
C PRO A 67 1.34 -13.40 -12.21
N VAL A 68 0.25 -14.17 -12.13
CA VAL A 68 -0.54 -14.40 -10.91
C VAL A 68 0.26 -15.15 -9.84
N TYR A 69 0.18 -14.68 -8.59
CA TYR A 69 0.69 -15.36 -7.41
C TYR A 69 -0.46 -16.05 -6.66
N ARG A 70 -0.44 -17.38 -6.64
CA ARG A 70 -1.35 -18.22 -5.85
C ARG A 70 -0.85 -18.33 -4.40
N PRO A 71 -1.72 -18.70 -3.42
CA PRO A 71 -1.30 -18.94 -2.04
C PRO A 71 -0.10 -19.90 -1.93
N GLU A 72 -0.07 -20.96 -2.75
CA GLU A 72 0.98 -21.97 -2.76
C GLU A 72 2.34 -21.46 -3.31
N HIS A 73 2.36 -20.27 -3.92
CA HIS A 73 3.61 -19.59 -4.29
C HIS A 73 4.17 -18.77 -3.12
N ILE A 74 3.30 -18.23 -2.26
CA ILE A 74 3.64 -17.40 -1.11
C ILE A 74 4.06 -18.30 0.07
N PHE A 75 3.21 -19.26 0.41
CA PHE A 75 3.44 -20.24 1.47
C PHE A 75 4.05 -21.50 0.86
N SER A 76 5.39 -21.52 0.75
CA SER A 76 6.12 -22.67 0.19
C SER A 76 6.07 -23.93 1.08
N ASP A 77 5.78 -23.77 2.37
CA ASP A 77 5.50 -24.86 3.31
C ASP A 77 3.99 -25.19 3.30
N LYS A 78 3.68 -26.46 3.05
CA LYS A 78 2.29 -26.95 2.96
C LYS A 78 1.59 -27.09 4.30
N GLU A 79 2.30 -27.44 5.38
CA GLU A 79 1.70 -27.46 6.71
C GLU A 79 1.42 -26.04 7.17
N MET A 80 2.34 -25.11 6.89
CA MET A 80 2.15 -23.70 7.22
C MET A 80 0.95 -23.10 6.46
N LEU A 81 0.81 -23.39 5.17
CA LEU A 81 -0.36 -22.99 4.37
C LEU A 81 -1.66 -23.61 4.90
N HIS A 82 -1.63 -24.89 5.30
CA HIS A 82 -2.80 -25.58 5.84
C HIS A 82 -3.28 -24.93 7.14
N ARG A 83 -2.37 -24.71 8.10
CA ARG A 83 -2.70 -24.07 9.38
C ARG A 83 -3.18 -22.63 9.18
N THR A 84 -2.54 -21.88 8.28
CA THR A 84 -2.97 -20.51 7.95
C THR A 84 -4.40 -20.49 7.37
N LYS A 85 -4.79 -21.50 6.58
CA LYS A 85 -6.18 -21.66 6.08
C LYS A 85 -7.17 -22.05 7.17
N GLU A 86 -6.74 -22.78 8.21
CA GLU A 86 -7.58 -23.12 9.37
C GLU A 86 -7.75 -21.95 10.34
N ASP A 87 -6.67 -21.20 10.60
CA ASP A 87 -6.66 -20.03 11.47
C ASP A 87 -7.40 -18.82 10.84
N PHE A 88 -7.30 -18.65 9.53
CA PHE A 88 -7.84 -17.51 8.77
C PHE A 88 -8.50 -17.98 7.45
N PRO A 89 -9.71 -18.60 7.48
CA PRO A 89 -10.34 -19.12 6.27
C PRO A 89 -10.81 -18.01 5.31
N ARG A 90 -11.49 -16.98 5.81
CA ARG A 90 -12.12 -15.92 5.00
C ARG A 90 -11.19 -15.29 3.94
N PRO A 91 -9.92 -14.93 4.24
CA PRO A 91 -8.98 -14.46 3.22
C PRO A 91 -8.78 -15.38 2.02
N PHE A 92 -8.86 -16.71 2.19
CA PHE A 92 -8.70 -17.66 1.09
C PHE A 92 -10.00 -17.93 0.32
N ASP A 93 -11.15 -17.72 0.97
CA ASP A 93 -12.46 -17.85 0.31
C ASP A 93 -12.79 -16.62 -0.54
N LEU A 94 -12.38 -15.41 -0.10
CA LEU A 94 -12.92 -14.14 -0.61
C LEU A 94 -11.96 -13.34 -1.51
N PHE A 95 -10.64 -13.63 -1.51
CA PHE A 95 -9.65 -12.85 -2.29
C PHE A 95 -9.81 -12.84 -3.82
N GLN A 96 -10.68 -13.70 -4.35
CA GLN A 96 -10.98 -13.77 -5.79
C GLN A 96 -12.25 -13.01 -6.20
N THR A 97 -13.02 -12.50 -5.23
CA THR A 97 -14.32 -11.83 -5.43
C THR A 97 -14.41 -10.49 -4.71
N GLU A 98 -13.79 -10.36 -3.53
CA GLU A 98 -13.81 -9.15 -2.71
C GLU A 98 -12.52 -8.33 -2.90
N VAL A 99 -12.65 -7.02 -2.79
CA VAL A 99 -11.58 -6.05 -3.02
C VAL A 99 -10.94 -5.65 -1.70
N ALA A 100 -9.61 -5.75 -1.61
CA ALA A 100 -8.90 -5.29 -0.43
C ALA A 100 -8.92 -3.75 -0.34
N GLN A 101 -9.36 -3.20 0.80
CA GLN A 101 -9.53 -1.75 0.99
C GLN A 101 -8.20 -1.00 1.04
N ARG A 102 -7.24 -1.54 1.82
CA ARG A 102 -5.90 -0.97 2.04
C ARG A 102 -4.81 -1.93 1.57
N THR A 103 -3.59 -1.42 1.38
CA THR A 103 -2.44 -2.30 1.05
C THR A 103 -2.02 -3.13 2.26
N PRO A 104 -1.33 -4.28 2.09
CA PRO A 104 -0.85 -5.09 3.21
C PRO A 104 0.05 -4.32 4.17
N PHE A 105 0.78 -3.34 3.64
CA PHE A 105 1.68 -2.49 4.40
C PHE A 105 0.94 -1.43 5.22
N CYS A 106 -0.19 -0.89 4.72
CA CYS A 106 -1.04 0.01 5.50
C CYS A 106 -1.60 -0.71 6.74
N TYR A 107 -2.14 -1.92 6.56
CA TYR A 107 -2.61 -2.74 7.68
C TYR A 107 -1.48 -3.13 8.64
N PHE A 108 -0.25 -3.38 8.14
CA PHE A 108 0.91 -3.62 9.00
C PHE A 108 1.30 -2.39 9.85
N LEU A 109 1.12 -1.18 9.32
CA LEU A 109 1.31 0.06 10.09
C LEU A 109 0.22 0.24 11.15
N GLN A 110 -1.04 -0.02 10.80
CA GLN A 110 -2.18 -0.05 11.74
C GLN A 110 -1.94 -1.03 12.89
N LEU A 111 -1.47 -2.26 12.58
CA LEU A 111 -1.07 -3.25 13.57
C LEU A 111 0.04 -2.75 14.50
N LEU A 112 1.07 -2.09 13.97
CA LEU A 112 2.15 -1.55 14.79
C LEU A 112 1.67 -0.44 15.74
N THR A 113 0.77 0.44 15.27
CA THR A 113 0.18 1.51 16.10
C THR A 113 -0.64 0.92 17.26
N GLU A 114 -1.49 -0.07 17.00
CA GLU A 114 -2.29 -0.74 18.04
C GLU A 114 -1.41 -1.52 19.03
N CYS A 115 -0.43 -2.30 18.55
CA CYS A 115 0.41 -3.18 19.37
C CYS A 115 1.50 -2.47 20.19
N TYR A 116 1.87 -1.24 19.85
CA TYR A 116 2.96 -0.50 20.52
C TYR A 116 2.57 0.87 21.07
N SER A 117 1.39 1.40 20.72
CA SER A 117 0.90 2.75 21.03
C SER A 117 1.78 3.89 20.47
N GLN A 118 1.25 5.12 20.43
CA GLN A 118 1.95 6.27 19.87
C GLN A 118 3.24 6.64 20.65
N GLU A 119 3.33 6.28 21.94
CA GLU A 119 4.47 6.63 22.81
C GLU A 119 5.77 5.87 22.51
N ASN A 120 5.75 4.82 21.67
CA ASN A 120 6.91 3.95 21.44
C ASN A 120 7.37 3.93 19.96
N GLU A 121 7.53 5.11 19.40
CA GLU A 121 8.15 5.38 18.08
C GLU A 121 9.42 4.54 17.83
N THR A 122 10.28 4.40 18.85
CA THR A 122 11.52 3.60 18.76
C THR A 122 11.26 2.12 18.47
N THR A 123 10.22 1.52 19.07
CA THR A 123 9.87 0.11 18.84
C THR A 123 9.12 -0.10 17.52
N VAL A 124 8.33 0.89 17.10
CA VAL A 124 7.73 0.93 15.75
C VAL A 124 8.85 0.97 14.71
N LYS A 125 9.77 1.94 14.78
CA LYS A 125 10.95 2.07 13.91
C LYS A 125 11.82 0.80 13.89
N LYS A 126 12.06 0.18 15.04
CA LYS A 126 12.83 -1.08 15.15
C LYS A 126 12.16 -2.25 14.42
N ASN A 127 10.84 -2.41 14.51
CA ASN A 127 10.14 -3.49 13.80
C ASN A 127 10.13 -3.27 12.28
N LEU A 128 9.97 -2.03 11.84
CA LEU A 128 9.94 -1.63 10.42
C LEU A 128 11.31 -1.81 9.75
N SER A 129 12.38 -1.33 10.38
CA SER A 129 13.75 -1.51 9.91
C SER A 129 14.17 -2.98 9.96
N GLY A 130 13.63 -3.76 10.91
CA GLY A 130 13.80 -5.21 10.99
C GLY A 130 13.17 -5.94 9.80
N LEU A 131 11.91 -5.63 9.48
CA LEU A 131 11.21 -6.17 8.31
C LEU A 131 11.96 -5.85 7.01
N LEU A 132 12.37 -4.59 6.80
CA LEU A 132 13.21 -4.24 5.65
C LEU A 132 14.55 -4.97 5.66
N GLY A 133 15.15 -5.16 6.83
CA GLY A 133 16.39 -5.91 6.98
C GLY A 133 16.27 -7.37 6.52
N ASP A 134 15.11 -8.01 6.73
CA ASP A 134 14.86 -9.38 6.27
C ASP A 134 14.48 -9.42 4.78
N CYS A 135 13.66 -8.47 4.31
CA CYS A 135 13.33 -8.31 2.89
C CYS A 135 14.56 -7.95 2.02
N LYS A 136 15.55 -7.23 2.58
CA LYS A 136 16.85 -6.99 1.94
C LYS A 136 17.64 -8.28 1.71
N LYS A 137 17.58 -9.23 2.65
CA LYS A 137 18.35 -10.48 2.59
C LYS A 137 17.91 -11.43 1.48
N SER A 138 16.68 -11.29 0.94
CA SER A 138 16.28 -12.05 -0.25
C SER A 138 16.93 -11.54 -1.54
N GLY A 139 17.45 -10.30 -1.55
CA GLY A 139 18.15 -9.70 -2.69
C GLY A 139 17.23 -9.06 -3.74
N GLU A 140 15.98 -8.77 -3.39
CA GLU A 140 14.92 -8.45 -4.35
C GLU A 140 14.34 -7.04 -4.19
N ARG A 141 13.78 -6.50 -5.28
CA ARG A 141 13.04 -5.23 -5.22
C ARG A 141 11.68 -5.46 -4.57
N TYR A 142 11.36 -4.69 -3.54
CA TYR A 142 10.11 -4.82 -2.79
C TYR A 142 8.89 -4.37 -3.62
N PRO A 143 7.88 -5.24 -3.86
CA PRO A 143 6.64 -4.88 -4.57
C PRO A 143 5.43 -4.67 -3.63
N LEU A 144 5.58 -5.04 -2.35
CA LEU A 144 4.52 -5.05 -1.32
C LEU A 144 4.87 -4.22 -0.08
N ILE A 145 6.13 -3.82 0.06
CA ILE A 145 6.65 -3.09 1.20
C ILE A 145 7.28 -1.82 0.65
N SER A 146 6.90 -0.69 1.21
CA SER A 146 7.49 0.58 0.87
C SER A 146 8.75 0.79 1.71
N SER A 147 9.84 1.28 1.11
CA SER A 147 11.01 1.81 1.86
C SER A 147 10.69 3.10 2.62
N VAL A 148 9.39 3.43 2.73
CA VAL A 148 8.87 4.71 3.16
C VAL A 148 7.60 4.52 3.93
N ILE A 149 7.51 5.20 5.05
CA ILE A 149 6.33 5.23 5.89
C ILE A 149 6.07 6.69 6.19
N CYS A 150 4.87 7.17 5.92
CA CYS A 150 4.41 8.39 6.54
C CYS A 150 3.85 8.04 7.90
N ILE A 151 4.74 8.19 8.88
CA ILE A 151 4.34 8.71 10.19
C ILE A 151 3.80 10.11 9.90
N CYS A 152 2.70 10.54 10.52
CA CYS A 152 2.23 11.91 10.37
C CYS A 152 3.07 12.89 11.24
N GLU A 153 4.39 12.89 11.03
CA GLU A 153 5.38 13.92 11.40
C GLU A 153 6.64 13.80 10.49
N TYR A 154 7.85 14.27 10.82
CA TYR A 154 8.75 14.95 9.86
C TYR A 154 9.94 14.17 9.13
N ASN A 155 9.71 13.55 7.93
CA ASN A 155 10.56 13.49 6.65
C ASN A 155 11.48 12.24 6.25
N LYS A 156 11.64 11.59 5.02
CA LYS A 156 10.83 11.07 3.81
C LYS A 156 11.55 9.95 2.92
N HIS A 157 10.96 9.44 1.76
CA HIS A 157 11.57 8.77 0.49
C HIS A 157 11.63 7.21 0.25
N ARG A 158 11.28 6.49 -0.88
CA ARG A 158 10.34 6.57 -2.08
C ARG A 158 9.69 5.18 -2.57
N TYR A 159 8.36 4.85 -2.50
CA TYR A 159 7.70 3.65 -3.18
C TYR A 159 6.16 3.64 -3.52
N TYR A 160 5.75 2.83 -4.52
CA TYR A 160 4.44 2.84 -5.23
C TYR A 160 3.22 2.22 -4.53
N GLY A 161 2.05 2.88 -4.65
CA GLY A 161 0.72 2.24 -4.62
C GLY A 161 0.23 1.90 -6.03
N ARG A 162 -0.56 0.82 -6.17
CA ARG A 162 -1.21 0.43 -7.44
C ARG A 162 -2.43 1.33 -7.73
N GLU A 163 -2.66 1.67 -8.99
CA GLU A 163 -3.79 2.54 -9.42
C GLU A 163 -5.17 1.99 -9.02
N ILE A 164 -5.30 0.66 -8.99
CA ILE A 164 -6.46 -0.06 -8.43
C ILE A 164 -6.69 0.34 -6.97
N MET A 165 -5.65 0.27 -6.12
CA MET A 165 -5.75 0.63 -4.70
C MET A 165 -6.05 2.11 -4.53
N THR A 166 -5.48 3.00 -5.37
CA THR A 166 -5.82 4.43 -5.32
C THR A 166 -7.31 4.67 -5.59
N SER A 167 -7.92 3.94 -6.53
CA SER A 167 -9.35 4.07 -6.82
C SER A 167 -10.20 3.56 -5.66
N VAL A 168 -9.84 2.41 -5.06
CA VAL A 168 -10.51 1.83 -3.89
C VAL A 168 -10.41 2.75 -2.68
N SER A 169 -9.22 3.28 -2.38
CA SER A 169 -9.02 4.13 -1.21
C SER A 169 -9.68 5.50 -1.37
N CYS A 170 -9.70 6.10 -2.57
CA CYS A 170 -10.49 7.31 -2.85
C CYS A 170 -12.00 7.13 -2.63
N LEU A 171 -12.54 5.92 -2.82
CA LEU A 171 -13.98 5.64 -2.70
C LEU A 171 -14.38 5.21 -1.28
N ASN A 172 -13.63 4.29 -0.68
CA ASN A 172 -14.07 3.54 0.51
C ASN A 172 -13.26 3.85 1.79
N VAL A 173 -12.12 4.55 1.69
CA VAL A 173 -11.15 4.64 2.80
C VAL A 173 -10.75 6.06 3.18
N TRP A 174 -10.56 6.94 2.21
CA TRP A 174 -9.95 8.25 2.46
C TRP A 174 -10.96 9.34 2.80
N ASP A 175 -10.53 10.30 3.63
CA ASP A 175 -11.23 11.57 3.87
C ASP A 175 -11.61 12.22 2.53
N CYS A 176 -12.82 12.77 2.43
CA CYS A 176 -13.37 13.26 1.17
C CYS A 176 -12.55 14.40 0.56
N LYS A 177 -11.86 15.22 1.36
CA LYS A 177 -10.93 16.26 0.87
C LYS A 177 -9.69 15.58 0.29
N VAL A 178 -9.14 14.57 0.97
CA VAL A 178 -7.97 13.80 0.49
C VAL A 178 -8.27 13.05 -0.80
N ALA A 179 -9.41 12.35 -0.88
CA ALA A 179 -9.89 11.74 -2.11
C ALA A 179 -10.04 12.78 -3.23
N SER A 180 -10.67 13.92 -2.95
CA SER A 180 -10.85 15.02 -3.92
C SER A 180 -9.54 15.63 -4.42
N ALA A 181 -8.55 15.77 -3.53
CA ALA A 181 -7.21 16.20 -3.89
C ALA A 181 -6.57 15.18 -4.85
N VAL A 182 -6.56 13.90 -4.50
CA VAL A 182 -5.97 12.85 -5.36
C VAL A 182 -6.68 12.77 -6.72
N MET A 183 -8.02 12.76 -6.74
CA MET A 183 -8.83 12.73 -7.97
C MET A 183 -8.51 13.88 -8.92
N SER A 184 -8.25 15.09 -8.41
CA SER A 184 -7.93 16.25 -9.25
C SER A 184 -6.73 16.05 -10.19
N MET A 185 -5.84 15.10 -9.87
CA MET A 185 -4.67 14.72 -10.67
C MET A 185 -4.68 13.26 -11.14
N PHE A 186 -5.52 12.39 -10.59
CA PHE A 186 -5.50 10.95 -10.88
C PHE A 186 -6.48 10.54 -12.00
N PRO A 187 -6.14 9.58 -12.88
CA PRO A 187 -4.82 8.94 -13.05
C PRO A 187 -3.84 9.68 -13.98
N GLN A 188 -4.24 10.70 -14.75
CA GLN A 188 -3.45 11.22 -15.88
C GLN A 188 -2.37 12.27 -15.53
N ASP A 189 -2.36 12.86 -14.34
CA ASP A 189 -1.53 14.03 -13.93
C ASP A 189 -1.75 15.31 -14.79
N THR A 190 -2.88 15.43 -15.49
CA THR A 190 -3.18 16.56 -16.41
C THR A 190 -4.23 17.57 -15.90
N GLY A 191 -4.68 17.45 -14.66
CA GLY A 191 -5.70 18.34 -14.09
C GLY A 191 -5.14 19.63 -13.47
N THR A 192 -6.04 20.43 -12.89
CA THR A 192 -5.67 21.51 -11.97
C THR A 192 -5.69 20.95 -10.54
N PRO A 193 -4.58 20.97 -9.79
CA PRO A 193 -4.55 20.44 -8.42
C PRO A 193 -5.60 21.09 -7.51
N ARG A 194 -6.42 20.26 -6.87
CA ARG A 194 -7.16 20.61 -5.65
C ARG A 194 -6.20 20.44 -4.48
N THR A 195 -5.55 21.53 -4.08
CA THR A 195 -4.53 21.57 -3.04
C THR A 195 -5.18 21.74 -1.67
N ILE A 196 -4.81 20.87 -0.74
CA ILE A 196 -5.14 20.96 0.68
C ILE A 196 -4.16 21.89 1.39
N GLN A 197 -4.69 22.75 2.24
CA GLN A 197 -3.94 23.54 3.22
C GLN A 197 -4.29 23.03 4.62
N LEU A 198 -3.30 22.43 5.28
CA LEU A 198 -3.40 21.97 6.67
C LEU A 198 -3.17 23.14 7.64
N PRO A 199 -3.69 23.07 8.88
CA PRO A 199 -3.40 24.07 9.91
C PRO A 199 -1.92 24.15 10.23
N ALA A 200 -1.42 25.32 10.63
CA ALA A 200 0.00 25.54 10.95
C ALA A 200 0.51 24.74 12.17
N THR A 201 -0.39 24.11 12.94
CA THR A 201 -0.09 23.15 14.02
C THR A 201 0.18 21.74 13.50
N VAL A 202 -0.19 21.42 12.26
CA VAL A 202 -0.01 20.10 11.64
C VAL A 202 1.33 20.02 10.92
N ARG A 203 2.00 18.89 11.13
CA ARG A 203 3.31 18.58 10.55
C ARG A 203 3.22 17.14 10.04
N CYS A 204 3.26 16.93 8.73
CA CYS A 204 3.04 15.62 8.10
C CYS A 204 4.03 15.40 6.97
N GLU A 205 4.86 14.36 7.04
CA GLU A 205 5.85 14.03 6.03
C GLU A 205 6.22 12.52 6.09
N ALA A 206 6.66 11.88 5.00
CA ALA A 206 7.10 10.48 5.08
C ALA A 206 8.39 10.28 5.93
N PHE A 207 8.98 9.08 6.03
CA PHE A 207 10.35 8.80 6.55
C PHE A 207 11.04 7.72 5.71
N ASP A 208 12.37 7.74 5.59
CA ASP A 208 13.12 6.61 5.03
C ASP A 208 13.18 5.48 6.06
N VAL A 209 12.80 4.27 5.66
CA VAL A 209 12.61 3.13 6.57
C VAL A 209 13.91 2.36 6.82
N GLU A 210 14.96 2.64 6.06
CA GLU A 210 16.32 2.16 6.31
C GLU A 210 17.07 3.09 7.26
N ASP A 211 16.82 4.40 7.16
CA ASP A 211 17.39 5.45 8.00
C ASP A 211 16.28 6.41 8.49
N MET A 212 15.63 6.01 9.59
CA MET A 212 14.47 6.66 10.20
C MET A 212 14.75 8.03 10.86
N TYR A 213 15.89 8.64 10.55
CA TYR A 213 16.25 10.02 10.88
C TYR A 213 16.41 10.89 9.62
N ASN A 214 16.18 10.34 8.42
CA ASN A 214 16.65 10.91 7.15
C ASN A 214 15.56 11.65 6.34
N VAL A 215 15.74 12.97 6.31
CA VAL A 215 14.81 13.98 5.81
C VAL A 215 14.93 14.16 4.28
N LYS A 216 13.96 13.66 3.49
CA LYS A 216 14.15 13.45 2.03
C LYS A 216 12.89 13.69 1.13
N PRO A 217 12.54 14.95 0.75
CA PRO A 217 11.42 15.45 -0.11
C PRO A 217 10.04 14.75 -0.32
N PRO A 218 8.93 15.49 -0.45
CA PRO A 218 7.63 14.93 -0.86
C PRO A 218 7.70 14.39 -2.28
N CYS A 219 6.84 13.43 -2.63
CA CYS A 219 6.66 13.10 -4.04
C CYS A 219 6.06 14.29 -4.80
N GLY A 220 6.41 14.47 -6.08
CA GLY A 220 5.96 15.65 -6.85
C GLY A 220 4.44 15.88 -6.84
N ARG A 221 3.64 14.80 -6.84
CA ARG A 221 2.17 14.88 -6.70
C ARG A 221 1.77 15.31 -5.28
N CYS A 222 2.37 14.75 -4.24
CA CYS A 222 2.11 15.17 -2.84
C CYS A 222 2.45 16.65 -2.61
N ASN A 223 3.52 17.16 -3.23
CA ASN A 223 3.90 18.59 -3.17
C ASN A 223 2.88 19.52 -3.88
N GLN A 224 2.07 18.99 -4.81
CA GLN A 224 1.00 19.75 -5.47
C GLN A 224 -0.32 19.65 -4.70
N LEU A 225 -0.57 18.50 -4.07
CA LEU A 225 -1.82 18.23 -3.35
C LEU A 225 -1.83 18.69 -1.90
N TYR A 226 -0.67 18.85 -1.25
CA TYR A 226 -0.58 19.20 0.17
C TYR A 226 0.42 20.34 0.41
N SER A 227 -0.03 21.39 1.10
CA SER A 227 0.78 22.56 1.44
C SER A 227 1.61 22.33 2.72
N LEU A 228 2.57 21.40 2.66
CA LEU A 228 3.37 20.98 3.81
C LEU A 228 4.65 21.86 3.96
N PRO A 229 5.12 22.14 5.18
CA PRO A 229 6.27 23.03 5.41
C PRO A 229 7.63 22.39 5.09
N GLY A 230 8.65 23.23 4.87
CA GLY A 230 10.06 22.79 4.81
C GLY A 230 10.41 21.92 3.60
N HIS A 231 9.89 22.27 2.42
CA HIS A 231 10.13 21.53 1.19
C HIS A 231 11.25 22.16 0.35
N THR A 232 12.11 21.30 -0.20
CA THR A 232 13.22 21.65 -1.11
C THR A 232 12.79 21.54 -2.57
N ASP A 233 13.38 22.33 -3.47
CA ASP A 233 13.13 22.24 -4.93
C ASP A 233 13.46 20.84 -5.52
N VAL A 234 14.33 20.08 -4.85
CA VAL A 234 14.53 18.66 -5.12
C VAL A 234 13.29 17.90 -4.68
N LEU A 235 12.52 17.34 -5.62
CA LEU A 235 11.33 16.53 -5.34
C LEU A 235 11.63 15.02 -5.34
N ASN A 236 10.74 14.24 -4.72
CA ASN A 236 10.75 12.79 -4.86
C ASN A 236 9.97 12.31 -6.09
N LYS A 237 10.42 11.15 -6.62
CA LYS A 237 9.72 10.44 -7.68
C LYS A 237 8.30 10.06 -7.22
N ALA A 238 7.35 10.14 -8.14
CA ALA A 238 5.98 9.68 -7.94
C ALA A 238 5.91 8.16 -7.74
N GLY A 239 4.78 7.70 -7.21
CA GLY A 239 4.73 6.42 -6.52
C GLY A 239 5.48 6.54 -5.20
N ASN A 240 4.97 7.38 -4.30
CA ASN A 240 5.41 7.52 -2.92
C ASN A 240 4.40 8.23 -2.01
N CYS A 241 3.10 8.02 -2.22
CA CYS A 241 2.08 8.88 -1.63
C CYS A 241 1.70 8.46 -0.21
N ALA A 242 2.69 8.21 0.66
CA ALA A 242 2.44 7.82 2.03
C ALA A 242 1.81 8.97 2.84
N GLU A 243 2.11 10.23 2.47
CA GLU A 243 1.47 11.42 3.03
C GLU A 243 -0.06 11.41 2.84
N THR A 244 -0.56 10.81 1.75
CA THR A 244 -2.02 10.74 1.46
C THR A 244 -2.76 9.92 2.51
N GLU A 245 -2.29 8.71 2.82
CA GLU A 245 -2.87 7.83 3.84
C GLU A 245 -2.78 8.48 5.24
N ALA A 246 -1.63 9.07 5.57
CA ALA A 246 -1.40 9.66 6.89
C ALA A 246 -2.20 10.95 7.14
N ILE A 247 -2.41 11.78 6.11
CA ILE A 247 -3.30 12.95 6.18
C ILE A 247 -4.76 12.50 6.27
N SER A 248 -5.17 11.46 5.54
CA SER A 248 -6.53 10.93 5.61
C SER A 248 -6.90 10.53 7.04
N ASN A 249 -6.11 9.62 7.63
CA ASN A 249 -6.40 9.13 8.98
C ASN A 249 -6.37 10.29 10.00
N LEU A 250 -5.48 11.29 9.84
CA LEU A 250 -5.48 12.51 10.69
C LEU A 250 -6.79 13.32 10.58
N LEU A 251 -7.34 13.51 9.37
CA LEU A 251 -8.58 14.28 9.16
C LEU A 251 -9.84 13.50 9.60
N GLN A 252 -9.76 12.17 9.60
CA GLN A 252 -10.81 11.28 10.11
C GLN A 252 -10.79 11.18 11.64
N ASP A 253 -9.61 11.09 12.26
CA ASP A 253 -9.45 10.96 13.71
C ASP A 253 -9.57 12.30 14.47
N GLN A 254 -9.30 13.45 13.82
CA GLN A 254 -9.20 14.75 14.49
C GLN A 254 -10.12 15.81 13.83
N GLU A 255 -11.39 15.82 14.25
CA GLU A 255 -12.43 16.74 13.77
C GLU A 255 -11.98 18.20 13.72
N GLY A 256 -11.43 18.75 14.82
CA GLY A 256 -10.94 20.13 14.87
C GLY A 256 -9.72 20.44 13.98
N VAL A 257 -8.99 19.42 13.50
CA VAL A 257 -7.99 19.59 12.42
C VAL A 257 -8.68 19.60 11.07
N SER A 258 -9.70 18.74 10.88
CA SER A 258 -10.49 18.67 9.65
C SER A 258 -11.27 19.96 9.40
N GLU A 259 -11.91 20.56 10.40
CA GLU A 259 -12.61 21.85 10.30
C GLU A 259 -11.70 22.99 9.82
N GLN A 260 -10.47 23.04 10.34
CA GLN A 260 -9.47 24.05 9.97
C GLN A 260 -8.73 23.73 8.65
N THR A 261 -8.91 22.52 8.09
CA THR A 261 -8.27 22.10 6.85
C THR A 261 -9.11 22.51 5.64
N THR A 262 -8.52 23.32 4.76
CA THR A 262 -9.19 23.82 3.54
C THR A 262 -8.66 23.14 2.27
N ILE A 263 -9.45 23.17 1.19
CA ILE A 263 -9.12 22.57 -0.11
C ILE A 263 -9.51 23.50 -1.25
N THR A 264 -8.60 23.75 -2.20
CA THR A 264 -8.91 24.55 -3.40
C THR A 264 -9.86 23.79 -4.33
N GLY A 265 -10.83 24.48 -4.92
CA GLY A 265 -11.86 23.86 -5.77
C GLY A 265 -12.91 23.04 -5.01
N GLY A 266 -12.84 22.94 -3.68
CA GLY A 266 -13.81 22.22 -2.85
C GLY A 266 -13.64 20.71 -2.86
N VAL A 267 -14.65 20.00 -2.35
CA VAL A 267 -14.76 18.53 -2.36
C VAL A 267 -15.60 18.11 -3.58
N TYR A 268 -15.36 16.93 -4.16
CA TYR A 268 -16.26 16.33 -5.16
C TYR A 268 -17.48 15.71 -4.45
N SER A 269 -18.64 15.65 -5.11
CA SER A 269 -19.77 14.90 -4.57
C SER A 269 -19.52 13.39 -4.60
N ASP A 270 -20.12 12.64 -3.68
CA ASP A 270 -19.92 11.19 -3.56
C ASP A 270 -20.22 10.45 -4.88
N GLN A 271 -21.19 10.94 -5.67
CA GLN A 271 -21.49 10.43 -7.00
C GLN A 271 -20.34 10.66 -8.01
N GLU A 272 -19.70 11.83 -8.00
CA GLU A 272 -18.52 12.10 -8.85
C GLU A 272 -17.32 11.24 -8.45
N VAL A 273 -17.18 10.92 -7.15
CA VAL A 273 -16.18 9.98 -6.64
C VAL A 273 -16.48 8.56 -7.12
N GLU A 274 -17.71 8.09 -6.93
CA GLU A 274 -18.16 6.74 -7.34
C GLU A 274 -18.00 6.54 -8.84
N GLU A 275 -18.58 7.40 -9.68
CA GLU A 275 -18.56 7.26 -11.14
C GLU A 275 -17.12 7.22 -11.68
N TRP A 276 -16.26 8.13 -11.21
CA TRP A 276 -14.88 8.25 -11.71
C TRP A 276 -13.98 7.14 -11.16
N MET A 277 -14.04 6.81 -9.86
CA MET A 277 -13.20 5.75 -9.30
C MET A 277 -13.63 4.37 -9.79
N THR A 278 -14.92 4.13 -9.97
CA THR A 278 -15.44 2.90 -10.61
C THR A 278 -14.95 2.77 -12.06
N ALA A 279 -15.00 3.86 -12.85
CA ALA A 279 -14.49 3.85 -14.22
C ALA A 279 -12.97 3.61 -14.27
N CYS A 280 -12.20 4.19 -13.33
CA CYS A 280 -10.77 3.94 -13.20
C CYS A 280 -10.46 2.49 -12.83
N PHE A 281 -11.17 1.93 -11.84
CA PHE A 281 -11.00 0.56 -11.39
C PHE A 281 -11.31 -0.45 -12.51
N LYS A 282 -12.49 -0.33 -13.15
CA LYS A 282 -12.92 -1.23 -14.24
C LYS A 282 -11.97 -1.19 -15.44
N LYS A 283 -11.43 -0.03 -15.79
CA LYS A 283 -10.36 0.10 -16.80
C LYS A 283 -9.10 -0.68 -16.42
N HIS A 284 -8.64 -0.62 -15.17
CA HIS A 284 -7.44 -1.37 -14.74
C HIS A 284 -7.71 -2.88 -14.66
N MET A 285 -8.88 -3.31 -14.17
CA MET A 285 -9.24 -4.73 -14.13
C MET A 285 -9.43 -5.32 -15.54
N SER A 286 -9.94 -4.54 -16.50
CA SER A 286 -10.00 -4.92 -17.91
C SER A 286 -8.60 -5.16 -18.51
N ASN A 287 -7.63 -4.29 -18.21
CA ASN A 287 -6.25 -4.43 -18.69
C ASN A 287 -5.54 -5.72 -18.21
N ILE A 288 -6.06 -6.38 -17.17
CA ILE A 288 -5.55 -7.66 -16.65
C ILE A 288 -6.54 -8.83 -16.81
N ASN A 289 -7.66 -8.64 -17.51
CA ASN A 289 -8.74 -9.61 -17.70
C ASN A 289 -9.39 -10.11 -16.39
N MET A 290 -9.60 -9.22 -15.42
CA MET A 290 -10.24 -9.49 -14.12
C MET A 290 -11.51 -8.64 -13.88
N ASN A 291 -11.99 -7.91 -14.91
CA ASN A 291 -13.11 -6.97 -14.78
C ASN A 291 -14.41 -7.60 -14.25
N ASP A 292 -14.66 -8.86 -14.62
CA ASP A 292 -15.92 -9.54 -14.32
C ASP A 292 -15.87 -10.33 -13.00
N ASN A 293 -14.72 -10.27 -12.30
CA ASN A 293 -14.48 -10.98 -11.04
C ASN A 293 -14.61 -10.08 -9.79
N TYR A 294 -14.53 -8.76 -9.94
CA TYR A 294 -14.49 -7.80 -8.83
C TYR A 294 -15.36 -6.57 -9.13
N ASP A 295 -16.17 -6.16 -8.15
CA ASP A 295 -16.74 -4.80 -8.11
C ASP A 295 -16.00 -3.97 -7.04
N ILE A 296 -15.80 -2.68 -7.30
CA ILE A 296 -15.13 -1.76 -6.36
C ILE A 296 -15.96 -1.53 -5.09
N GLN A 297 -17.28 -1.73 -5.18
CA GLN A 297 -18.21 -1.65 -4.05
C GLN A 297 -18.28 -2.94 -3.22
N VAL A 298 -17.69 -4.05 -3.70
CA VAL A 298 -17.65 -5.34 -2.99
C VAL A 298 -16.28 -5.47 -2.34
N VAL A 299 -16.13 -4.78 -1.20
CA VAL A 299 -14.92 -4.77 -0.38
C VAL A 299 -14.92 -5.87 0.67
N TYR A 300 -13.73 -6.18 1.17
CA TYR A 300 -13.53 -7.08 2.31
C TYR A 300 -13.62 -6.32 3.63
N ASP A 301 -14.49 -6.77 4.53
CA ASP A 301 -14.75 -6.23 5.88
C ASP A 301 -14.33 -7.21 7.01
#